data_AF-A0A8S9M5R3-F1
#
_entry.id   AF-A0A8S9M5R3-F1
#
_cell.length_a   1.000
_cell.length_b   1.000
_cell.length_c   1.000
_cell.angle_alpha   90.00
_cell.angle_beta   90.00
_cell.angle_gamma   90.00
#
_symmetry.space_group_name_H-M   'P 1'
#
loop_
_entity.id
_entity.type
_entity.pdbx_description
1 polymer ?
#
loop_
_entity_poly.entity_id
_entity_poly.type
_entity_poly.pdbx_seq_one_letter_code
_entity_poly.pdbx_strand_id
1 'polypeptide(L)'
;MRIIVSILFVASLLLITSSLASATISDEGGGGAAALAPEIKVGPELDKWCGGKCEVRCKDAGMNDRCLKYCGICCKECKCVPSGTYGNKHECPCYR
;
A
#
# COMPACT_ATOMS: atom_id res chain seq x y z
N MET A 1 -32.89 37.40 21.04
CA MET A 1 -31.65 36.69 21.48
C MET A 1 -31.63 35.22 21.05
N ARG A 2 -32.68 34.42 21.29
CA ARG A 2 -32.73 32.99 20.87
C ARG A 2 -32.54 32.77 19.36
N ILE A 3 -33.17 33.59 18.52
CA ILE A 3 -33.08 33.51 17.05
C ILE A 3 -31.65 33.82 16.54
N ILE A 4 -30.98 34.80 17.14
CA ILE A 4 -29.61 35.19 16.77
C ILE A 4 -28.64 34.05 17.10
N VAL A 5 -28.79 33.41 18.27
CA VAL A 5 -27.98 32.26 18.67
C VAL A 5 -28.19 31.07 17.72
N SER A 6 -29.43 30.80 17.31
CA SER A 6 -29.74 29.76 16.33
C SER A 6 -29.09 30.02 14.96
N ILE A 7 -29.12 31.26 14.47
CA ILE A 7 -28.49 31.62 13.18
C ILE A 7 -26.97 31.44 13.24
N LEU A 8 -26.33 31.89 14.32
CA LEU A 8 -24.89 31.74 14.51
C LEU A 8 -24.46 30.26 14.60
N PHE A 9 -25.29 29.43 15.24
CA PHE A 9 -25.04 27.99 15.35
C PHE A 9 -25.16 27.28 13.99
N VAL A 10 -26.21 27.56 13.22
CA VAL A 10 -26.43 26.96 11.88
C VAL A 10 -25.35 27.40 10.89
N ALA A 11 -24.93 28.67 10.91
CA ALA A 11 -23.84 29.17 10.06
C ALA A 11 -22.51 28.48 10.37
N SER A 12 -22.22 28.25 11.65
CA SER A 12 -21.00 27.54 12.07
C SER A 12 -21.02 26.08 11.61
N LEU A 13 -22.17 25.40 11.71
CA LEU A 13 -22.32 24.01 11.27
C LEU A 13 -22.11 23.86 9.75
N LEU A 14 -22.65 24.78 8.95
CA LEU A 14 -22.45 24.80 7.49
C LEU A 14 -20.98 25.00 7.10
N LEU A 15 -20.25 25.88 7.79
CA LEU A 15 -18.82 26.10 7.54
C LEU A 15 -17.96 24.87 7.85
N ILE A 16 -18.31 24.11 8.90
CA ILE A 16 -17.61 22.87 9.26
C ILE A 16 -17.82 21.77 8.20
N THR A 17 -19.02 21.66 7.63
CA THR A 17 -19.30 20.64 6.59
C THR A 17 -18.53 20.84 5.29
N SER A 18 -18.26 22.09 4.88
CA SER A 18 -17.47 22.39 3.68
C SER A 18 -16.03 21.87 3.75
N SER A 19 -15.47 21.73 4.96
CA SER A 19 -14.09 21.28 5.15
C SER A 19 -13.93 19.75 5.05
N LEU A 20 -15.03 18.98 5.16
CA LEU A 20 -14.98 17.52 5.18
C LEU A 20 -15.13 16.88 3.79
N ALA A 21 -15.40 17.68 2.74
CA ALA A 21 -15.52 17.18 1.37
C ALA A 21 -14.18 16.79 0.71
N SER A 22 -13.03 16.93 1.39
CA SER A 22 -11.71 16.60 0.84
C SER A 22 -11.12 15.26 1.27
N ALA A 23 -11.90 14.36 1.88
CA ALA A 23 -11.47 12.98 2.14
C ALA A 23 -11.92 12.02 1.02
N THR A 24 -11.65 12.34 -0.25
CA THR A 24 -11.59 11.31 -1.29
C THR A 24 -10.17 10.76 -1.28
N ILE A 25 -10.00 9.54 -0.76
CA ILE A 25 -8.82 8.72 -1.03
C ILE A 25 -8.81 8.49 -2.54
N SER A 26 -7.90 9.15 -3.23
CA SER A 26 -7.54 8.78 -4.61
C SER A 26 -6.77 7.46 -4.55
N ASP A 27 -7.45 6.36 -4.87
CA ASP A 27 -6.81 5.19 -5.46
C ASP A 27 -6.52 5.52 -6.92
N GLU A 28 -5.26 5.84 -7.25
CA GLU A 28 -4.70 5.74 -8.61
C GLU A 28 -3.19 5.49 -8.49
N GLY A 29 -2.81 4.23 -8.26
CA GLY A 29 -1.44 3.74 -8.42
C GLY A 29 -1.18 3.35 -9.87
N GLY A 30 -0.99 4.35 -10.74
CA GLY A 30 -0.79 4.20 -12.17
C GLY A 30 0.45 3.38 -12.56
N GLY A 31 0.26 2.46 -13.50
CA GLY A 31 1.32 1.81 -14.25
C GLY A 31 2.00 2.80 -15.20
N GLY A 32 3.15 3.32 -14.78
CA GLY A 32 4.06 4.10 -15.61
C GLY A 32 5.36 3.34 -15.85
N ALA A 33 5.51 2.79 -17.05
CA ALA A 33 6.79 2.34 -17.57
C ALA A 33 7.66 3.57 -17.89
N ALA A 34 8.59 3.91 -17.01
CA ALA A 34 9.73 4.75 -17.35
C ALA A 34 11.00 3.98 -16.99
N ALA A 35 11.71 3.58 -18.03
CA ALA A 35 13.01 2.94 -17.94
C ALA A 35 14.06 3.94 -17.45
N LEU A 36 14.63 3.68 -16.29
CA LEU A 36 15.96 4.14 -15.90
C LEU A 36 16.72 2.93 -15.31
N ALA A 37 17.98 2.82 -15.69
CA ALA A 37 18.90 1.73 -15.42
C ALA A 37 19.09 1.47 -13.89
N PRO A 38 19.65 0.31 -13.50
CA PRO A 38 19.42 -0.30 -12.20
C PRO A 38 20.23 0.38 -11.09
N GLU A 39 19.58 1.28 -10.37
CA GLU A 39 20.05 1.74 -9.07
C GLU A 39 19.85 0.60 -8.06
N ILE A 40 20.90 0.29 -7.31
CA ILE A 40 20.97 -0.72 -6.26
C ILE A 40 19.71 -0.67 -5.38
N LYS A 41 18.93 -1.77 -5.32
CA LYS A 41 17.72 -1.89 -4.50
C LYS A 41 18.02 -1.84 -3.00
N VAL A 42 18.28 -0.65 -2.47
CA VAL A 42 18.47 -0.39 -1.04
C VAL A 42 17.69 0.86 -0.71
N GLY A 43 16.59 0.70 0.03
CA GLY A 43 15.74 1.79 0.50
C GLY A 43 14.25 1.64 0.13
N PRO A 44 13.48 2.75 0.10
CA PRO A 44 12.01 2.72 -0.02
C PRO A 44 11.51 2.12 -1.35
N GLU A 45 12.34 2.03 -2.38
CA GLU A 45 12.01 1.31 -3.61
C GLU A 45 11.96 -0.20 -3.41
N LEU A 46 12.88 -0.76 -2.61
CA LEU A 46 12.85 -2.18 -2.27
C LEU A 46 11.59 -2.51 -1.47
N ASP A 47 11.19 -1.63 -0.55
CA ASP A 47 9.94 -1.80 0.21
C ASP A 47 8.71 -1.83 -0.70
N LYS A 48 8.61 -0.90 -1.65
CA LYS A 48 7.50 -0.88 -2.63
C LYS A 48 7.51 -2.11 -3.53
N TRP A 49 8.68 -2.50 -4.02
CA TRP A 49 8.82 -3.68 -4.87
C TRP A 49 8.47 -4.97 -4.13
N CYS A 50 8.94 -5.12 -2.88
CA CYS A 50 8.58 -6.23 -2.03
C CYS A 50 7.08 -6.25 -1.71
N GLY A 51 6.48 -5.09 -1.42
CA GLY A 51 5.04 -4.95 -1.20
C GLY A 51 4.23 -5.54 -2.35
N GLY A 52 4.42 -5.03 -3.57
CA GLY A 52 3.69 -5.50 -4.74
C GLY A 52 3.95 -6.97 -5.08
N LYS A 53 5.19 -7.45 -4.93
CA LYS A 53 5.49 -8.88 -5.15
C LYS A 53 4.84 -9.78 -4.10
N CYS A 54 4.84 -9.36 -2.84
CA CYS A 54 4.26 -10.12 -1.74
C CYS A 54 2.74 -10.15 -1.78
N GLU A 55 2.07 -9.09 -2.24
CA GLU A 55 0.64 -9.09 -2.50
C GLU A 55 0.24 -10.18 -3.50
N VAL A 56 0.96 -10.27 -4.62
CA VAL A 56 0.74 -11.33 -5.62
C VAL A 56 1.02 -12.70 -5.01
N ARG A 57 2.14 -12.85 -4.30
CA ARG A 57 2.56 -14.12 -3.71
C ARG A 57 1.59 -14.64 -2.65
N CYS A 58 0.98 -13.74 -1.89
CA CYS A 58 0.09 -14.05 -0.77
C CYS A 58 -1.40 -14.01 -1.13
N LYS A 59 -1.74 -13.77 -2.40
CA LYS A 59 -3.12 -13.62 -2.87
C LYS A 59 -4.06 -14.76 -2.42
N ASP A 60 -3.58 -16.00 -2.44
CA ASP A 60 -4.38 -17.19 -2.09
C ASP A 60 -4.05 -17.73 -0.67
N ALA A 61 -3.31 -16.97 0.14
CA ALA A 61 -2.91 -17.41 1.47
C ALA A 61 -4.08 -17.32 2.47
N GLY A 62 -4.45 -18.44 3.11
CA GLY A 62 -5.50 -18.46 4.14
C GLY A 62 -5.19 -17.63 5.39
N MET A 63 -3.93 -17.30 5.65
CA MET A 63 -3.50 -16.33 6.66
C MET A 63 -2.71 -15.21 5.98
N ASN A 64 -3.43 -14.30 5.33
CA ASN A 64 -2.85 -13.28 4.46
C ASN A 64 -1.81 -12.39 5.19
N ASP A 65 -2.14 -11.83 6.36
CA ASP A 65 -1.23 -10.98 7.14
C ASP A 65 0.07 -11.68 7.52
N ARG A 66 -0.03 -12.95 7.91
CA ARG A 66 1.14 -13.78 8.24
C ARG A 66 1.99 -13.99 7.00
N CYS A 67 1.37 -14.28 5.85
CA CYS A 67 2.08 -14.45 4.60
C CYS A 67 2.81 -13.16 4.19
N LEU A 68 2.13 -12.01 4.19
CA LEU A 68 2.72 -10.72 3.83
C LEU A 68 3.90 -10.36 4.73
N LYS A 69 3.79 -10.61 6.04
CA LYS A 69 4.88 -10.38 7.01
C LYS A 69 6.13 -11.18 6.67
N TYR A 70 6.00 -12.50 6.51
CA TYR A 70 7.17 -13.35 6.23
C TYR A 70 7.70 -13.17 4.82
N CYS A 71 6.82 -12.99 3.83
CA CYS A 71 7.22 -12.65 2.48
C CYS A 71 8.04 -11.37 2.45
N GLY A 72 7.60 -10.32 3.16
CA GLY A 72 8.32 -9.06 3.24
C GLY A 72 9.71 -9.20 3.87
N ILE A 73 9.85 -10.00 4.92
CA ILE A 73 11.15 -10.29 5.57
C ILE A 73 12.09 -10.99 4.58
N CYS A 74 11.67 -12.12 4.01
CA CYS A 74 12.46 -12.89 3.05
C CYS A 74 12.77 -12.06 1.79
N CYS A 75 11.83 -11.24 1.34
CA CYS A 75 12.02 -10.38 0.17
C CYS A 75 13.09 -9.33 0.41
N LYS A 76 13.12 -8.68 1.57
CA LYS A 76 14.14 -7.65 1.86
C LYS A 76 15.53 -8.26 2.03
N GLU A 77 15.60 -9.44 2.64
CA GLU A 77 16.84 -10.18 2.83
C GLU A 77 17.39 -10.72 1.50
N CYS A 78 16.54 -11.44 0.76
CA CYS A 78 16.95 -12.15 -0.45
C CYS A 78 16.80 -11.34 -1.74
N LYS A 79 16.15 -10.17 -1.68
CA LYS A 79 15.84 -9.29 -2.82
C LYS A 79 15.15 -10.03 -3.97
N CYS A 80 14.38 -11.06 -3.64
CA CYS A 80 13.74 -11.99 -4.58
C CYS A 80 12.41 -12.49 -3.99
N VAL A 81 11.38 -12.66 -4.82
CA VAL A 81 10.11 -13.31 -4.45
C VAL A 81 9.73 -14.30 -5.56
N PRO A 82 9.50 -15.59 -5.25
CA PRO A 82 9.10 -16.58 -6.25
C PRO A 82 7.79 -16.25 -6.95
N SER A 83 7.65 -16.67 -8.20
CA SER A 83 6.44 -16.49 -8.99
C SER A 83 5.25 -17.32 -8.50
N GLY A 84 4.02 -16.87 -8.79
CA GLY A 84 2.77 -17.54 -8.39
C GLY A 84 2.45 -17.42 -6.91
N THR A 85 1.40 -18.10 -6.43
CA THR A 85 0.95 -18.07 -5.03
C THR A 85 1.46 -19.25 -4.18
N TYR A 86 2.07 -20.25 -4.82
CA TYR A 86 2.65 -21.43 -4.18
C TYR A 86 3.85 -21.96 -5.00
N GLY A 87 4.72 -22.79 -4.42
CA GLY A 87 5.80 -23.46 -5.16
C GLY A 87 6.94 -22.53 -5.63
N ASN A 88 7.61 -22.86 -6.74
CA ASN A 88 8.60 -22.03 -7.45
C ASN A 88 9.80 -21.49 -6.65
N LYS A 89 10.04 -22.04 -5.44
CA LYS A 89 11.15 -21.61 -4.56
C LYS A 89 12.54 -21.75 -5.20
N HIS A 90 12.68 -22.56 -6.25
CA HIS A 90 13.93 -22.72 -6.99
C HIS A 90 14.31 -21.47 -7.79
N GLU A 91 13.36 -20.59 -8.12
CA GLU A 91 13.62 -19.30 -8.78
C GLU A 91 14.40 -18.34 -7.87
N CYS A 92 14.21 -18.46 -6.54
CA CYS A 92 14.85 -17.65 -5.52
C CYS A 92 15.50 -18.55 -4.45
N PRO A 93 16.71 -19.09 -4.67
CA PRO A 93 17.33 -20.04 -3.75
C PRO A 93 17.47 -19.54 -2.30
N CYS A 94 17.69 -18.24 -2.09
CA CYS A 94 17.74 -17.62 -0.76
C CYS A 94 16.38 -17.62 -0.04
N TYR A 95 15.27 -17.48 -0.77
CA TYR A 95 13.92 -17.31 -0.22
C TYR A 95 13.34 -18.60 0.40
N ARG A 96 14.00 -19.75 0.21
CA ARG A 96 13.41 -21.08 0.42
C ARG A 96 12.98 -21.35 1.85
#